data_AF-A0A9W5PL66-F1
#
_entry.id   AF-A0A9W5PL66-F1
#
_cell.length_a   1.000
_cell.length_b   1.000
_cell.length_c   1.000
_cell.angle_alpha   90.00
_cell.angle_beta   90.00
_cell.angle_gamma   90.00
#
_symmetry.space_group_name_H-M   'P 1'
#
loop_
_entity.id
_entity.type
_entity.pdbx_description
1 polymer ?
#
loop_
_entity_poly.entity_id
_entity_poly.type
_entity_poly.pdbx_seq_one_letter_code
_entity_poly.pdbx_strand_id
1 'polypeptide(L)'
;MKLNYRFEIYPTEEQQHTLERWISICRQQYNSALLDKQRYYKQNKKDLTRYELQNQQKLDKKIYHFLKEVPSQPLQEAFARLEKTYKKFFKKDTGYPKIKSFKEYRSITLTQFGMFKYKKKDGSLGTSRRMCSLTKGGKLLISKLGVIDIK
;
A
#
# COMPACT_ATOMS: atom_id res chain seq x y z
N MET A 1 4.23 -14.93 20.74
CA MET A 1 5.35 -14.68 19.81
C MET A 1 4.79 -14.65 18.38
N LYS A 2 5.02 -13.59 17.59
CA LYS A 2 4.65 -13.59 16.16
C LYS A 2 5.82 -14.14 15.37
N LEU A 3 5.65 -15.29 14.73
CA LEU A 3 6.60 -15.82 13.75
C LEU A 3 6.53 -14.93 12.50
N ASN A 4 7.66 -14.36 12.12
CA ASN A 4 7.82 -13.63 10.87
C ASN A 4 8.76 -14.42 9.96
N TYR A 5 8.36 -14.64 8.72
CA TYR A 5 9.21 -15.25 7.70
C TYR A 5 9.71 -14.17 6.75
N ARG A 6 10.95 -14.32 6.28
CA ARG A 6 11.57 -13.45 5.29
C ARG A 6 12.07 -14.31 4.15
N PHE A 7 11.71 -13.92 2.94
CA PHE A 7 12.09 -14.61 1.71
C PHE A 7 12.75 -13.61 0.76
N GLU A 8 13.68 -14.11 -0.04
CA GLU A 8 14.17 -13.39 -1.22
C GLU A 8 13.25 -13.71 -2.40
N ILE A 9 12.92 -12.70 -3.21
CA ILE A 9 12.08 -12.87 -4.39
C ILE A 9 12.95 -12.78 -5.66
N TYR A 10 12.62 -13.56 -6.67
CA TYR A 10 13.31 -13.58 -7.97
C TYR A 10 12.33 -13.18 -9.09
N PRO A 11 12.00 -11.88 -9.21
CA PRO A 11 11.10 -11.38 -10.25
C PRO A 11 11.77 -11.31 -11.62
N THR A 12 10.97 -11.47 -12.68
CA THR A 12 11.37 -11.14 -14.06
C THR A 12 11.64 -9.64 -14.21
N GLU A 13 12.33 -9.22 -15.28
CA GLU A 13 12.59 -7.79 -15.54
C GLU A 13 11.31 -6.95 -15.56
N GLU A 14 10.26 -7.44 -16.23
CA GLU A 14 8.95 -6.76 -16.27
C GLU A 14 8.33 -6.62 -14.86
N GLN A 15 8.45 -7.66 -14.03
CA GLN A 15 7.98 -7.62 -12.64
C GLN A 15 8.79 -6.65 -11.79
N GLN A 16 10.10 -6.55 -12.00
CA GLN A 16 10.96 -5.56 -11.33
C GLN A 16 10.52 -4.14 -11.68
N HIS A 17 10.37 -3.84 -12.97
CA HIS A 17 9.88 -2.53 -13.42
C HIS A 17 8.51 -2.20 -12.83
N THR A 18 7.61 -3.19 -12.77
CA THR A 18 6.27 -3.02 -12.17
C THR A 18 6.36 -2.72 -10.67
N LEU A 19 7.20 -3.43 -9.93
CA LEU A 19 7.41 -3.21 -8.49
C LEU A 19 8.00 -1.82 -8.22
N GLU A 20 9.01 -1.40 -8.98
CA GLU A 20 9.60 -0.08 -8.89
C GLU A 20 8.58 1.02 -9.20
N ARG A 21 7.78 0.81 -10.25
CA ARG A 21 6.67 1.69 -10.63
C ARG A 21 5.66 1.83 -9.48
N TRP A 22 5.27 0.73 -8.85
CA TRP A 22 4.37 0.75 -7.69
C TRP A 22 4.95 1.51 -6.50
N ILE A 23 6.23 1.29 -6.17
CA ILE A 23 6.93 2.03 -5.10
C ILE A 23 6.93 3.53 -5.41
N SER A 24 7.20 3.91 -6.66
CA SER A 24 7.20 5.30 -7.11
C SER A 24 5.83 5.96 -6.97
N ILE A 25 4.77 5.28 -7.41
CA ILE A 25 3.39 5.77 -7.27
C ILE A 25 2.99 5.88 -5.79
N CYS A 26 3.34 4.90 -4.95
CA CYS A 26 3.07 4.96 -3.51
C CYS A 26 3.80 6.11 -2.82
N ARG A 27 5.04 6.43 -3.24
CA ARG A 27 5.77 7.61 -2.77
C ARG A 27 5.06 8.90 -3.18
N GLN A 28 4.62 9.01 -4.43
CA GLN A 28 3.85 10.16 -4.90
C GLN A 28 2.56 10.33 -4.10
N GLN A 29 1.83 9.24 -3.83
CA GLN A 29 0.62 9.28 -3.01
C GLN A 29 0.88 9.79 -1.59
N TYR A 30 1.97 9.34 -0.94
CA TYR A 30 2.39 9.85 0.37
C TYR A 30 2.67 11.35 0.31
N ASN A 31 3.45 11.78 -0.68
CA ASN A 31 3.87 13.18 -0.82
C ASN A 31 2.70 14.10 -1.12
N SER A 32 1.79 13.70 -2.03
CA SER A 32 0.56 14.45 -2.33
C SER A 32 -0.28 14.63 -1.07
N ALA A 33 -0.52 13.54 -0.33
CA ALA A 33 -1.30 13.58 0.90
C ALA A 33 -0.68 14.49 1.97
N LEU A 34 0.66 14.51 2.08
CA LEU A 34 1.36 15.42 2.98
C LEU A 34 1.11 16.88 2.57
N LEU A 35 1.23 17.21 1.28
CA LEU A 35 0.97 18.56 0.78
C LEU A 35 -0.50 18.95 0.96
N ASP A 36 -1.43 18.04 0.74
CA ASP A 36 -2.87 18.28 0.95
C ASP A 36 -3.17 18.58 2.42
N LYS A 37 -2.61 17.79 3.35
CA LYS A 37 -2.71 18.07 4.79
C LYS A 37 -2.13 19.44 5.15
N GLN A 38 -0.96 19.78 4.63
CA GLN A 38 -0.33 21.09 4.88
C GLN A 38 -1.19 22.24 4.37
N ARG A 39 -1.71 22.14 3.14
CA ARG A 39 -2.58 23.16 2.54
C ARG A 39 -3.89 23.30 3.30
N TYR A 40 -4.55 22.18 3.59
CA TYR A 40 -5.81 22.16 4.31
C TYR A 40 -5.68 22.74 5.72
N TYR A 41 -4.60 22.40 6.44
CA TYR A 41 -4.32 22.99 7.75
C TYR A 41 -4.02 24.48 7.67
N LYS A 42 -3.26 24.93 6.67
CA LYS A 42 -2.95 26.37 6.49
C LYS A 42 -4.23 27.19 6.30
N GLN A 43 -5.18 26.68 5.54
CA GLN A 43 -6.44 27.35 5.21
C GLN A 43 -7.50 27.25 6.31
N ASN A 44 -7.66 26.06 6.91
CA ASN A 44 -8.81 25.75 7.76
C ASN A 44 -8.45 25.56 9.23
N LYS A 45 -7.16 25.50 9.57
CA LYS A 45 -6.63 25.09 10.89
C LYS A 45 -7.16 23.73 11.36
N LYS A 46 -7.54 22.88 10.42
CA LYS A 46 -8.06 21.52 10.63
C LYS A 46 -7.13 20.49 9.98
N ASP A 47 -7.16 19.26 10.47
CA ASP A 47 -6.39 18.16 9.92
C ASP A 47 -7.25 17.26 9.02
N LEU A 48 -6.65 16.73 7.93
CA LEU A 48 -7.31 15.70 7.11
C LEU A 48 -7.04 14.31 7.69
N THR A 49 -8.09 13.61 8.07
CA THR A 49 -8.01 12.24 8.56
C THR A 49 -7.56 11.27 7.45
N ARG A 50 -7.00 10.13 7.86
CA ARG A 50 -6.69 9.03 6.93
C ARG A 50 -7.91 8.59 6.12
N TYR A 51 -9.10 8.59 6.74
CA TYR A 51 -10.35 8.19 6.10
C TYR A 51 -10.75 9.15 4.98
N GLU A 52 -10.64 10.47 5.19
CA GLU A 52 -10.92 11.47 4.17
C GLU A 52 -9.97 11.34 2.98
N LEU A 53 -8.66 11.17 3.23
CA LEU A 53 -7.66 10.93 2.19
C LEU A 53 -7.97 9.66 1.37
N GLN A 54 -8.43 8.59 2.03
CA GLN A 54 -8.83 7.35 1.36
C GLN A 54 -10.10 7.50 0.51
N ASN A 55 -11.04 8.35 0.94
CA ASN A 55 -12.21 8.66 0.14
C ASN A 55 -11.86 9.52 -1.07
N GLN A 56 -11.02 10.54 -0.89
CA GLN A 56 -10.51 11.35 -1.98
C GLN A 56 -9.79 10.49 -3.04
N GLN A 57 -8.97 9.53 -2.60
CA GLN A 57 -8.31 8.60 -3.50
C GLN A 57 -9.25 7.83 -4.44
N LYS A 58 -10.49 7.53 -4.02
CA LYS A 58 -11.48 6.87 -4.89
C LYS A 58 -11.87 7.78 -6.07
N LEU A 59 -11.94 9.09 -5.84
CA LEU A 59 -12.18 10.09 -6.86
C LEU A 59 -10.94 10.28 -7.72
N ASP A 60 -9.76 10.40 -7.11
CA ASP A 60 -8.49 10.56 -7.81
C ASP A 60 -8.23 9.42 -8.79
N LYS A 61 -8.58 8.18 -8.44
CA LYS A 61 -8.46 7.01 -9.36
C LYS A 61 -9.32 7.13 -10.62
N LYS A 62 -10.41 7.91 -10.59
CA LYS A 62 -11.23 8.16 -11.79
C LYS A 62 -10.53 9.11 -12.75
N ILE A 63 -9.73 10.05 -12.23
CA ILE A 63 -9.01 11.07 -13.00
C ILE A 63 -7.62 10.57 -13.41
N TYR A 64 -6.86 10.08 -12.45
CA TYR A 64 -5.48 9.61 -12.59
C TYR A 64 -5.44 8.09 -12.74
N HIS A 65 -5.55 7.62 -13.97
CA HIS A 65 -5.64 6.19 -14.26
C HIS A 65 -4.43 5.38 -13.80
N PHE A 66 -3.24 5.97 -13.73
CA PHE A 66 -2.04 5.28 -13.24
C PHE A 66 -2.18 4.78 -11.79
N LEU A 67 -3.05 5.40 -10.97
CA LEU A 67 -3.36 4.91 -9.62
C LEU A 67 -4.10 3.56 -9.62
N LYS A 68 -4.63 3.12 -10.77
CA LYS A 68 -5.23 1.80 -10.94
C LYS A 68 -4.20 0.73 -11.29
N GLU A 69 -2.97 1.09 -11.69
CA GLU A 69 -1.88 0.12 -11.91
C GLU A 69 -1.53 -0.58 -10.60
N VAL A 70 -1.42 0.20 -9.51
CA VAL A 70 -1.10 -0.31 -8.19
C VAL A 70 -2.32 -0.98 -7.54
N PRO A 71 -2.15 -2.09 -6.81
CA PRO A 71 -3.19 -2.59 -5.96
C PRO A 71 -3.64 -1.56 -4.89
N SER A 72 -4.86 -1.72 -4.35
CA SER A 72 -5.40 -0.73 -3.41
C SER A 72 -4.66 -0.67 -2.07
N GLN A 73 -4.16 -1.80 -1.56
CA GLN A 73 -3.53 -1.84 -0.24
C GLN A 73 -2.24 -1.01 -0.13
N PRO A 74 -1.26 -1.11 -1.05
CA PRO A 74 -0.06 -0.26 -1.01
C PRO A 74 -0.37 1.24 -1.03
N LEU A 75 -1.37 1.63 -1.82
CA LEU A 75 -1.80 3.02 -1.90
C LEU A 75 -2.44 3.51 -0.59
N GLN A 76 -3.28 2.69 0.03
CA GLN A 76 -3.90 3.01 1.33
C GLN A 76 -2.89 2.98 2.48
N GLU A 77 -1.87 2.13 2.38
CA GLU A 77 -0.77 2.06 3.32
C GLU A 77 0.07 3.33 3.30
N ALA A 78 0.22 4.00 2.15
CA ALA A 78 0.92 5.28 2.08
C ALA A 78 0.30 6.31 3.05
N PHE A 79 -1.03 6.37 3.16
CA PHE A 79 -1.71 7.21 4.14
C PHE A 79 -1.51 6.73 5.58
N ALA A 80 -1.48 5.43 5.83
CA ALA A 80 -1.21 4.87 7.16
C ALA A 80 0.22 5.23 7.64
N ARG A 81 1.20 5.18 6.73
CA ARG A 81 2.57 5.63 7.00
C ARG A 81 2.60 7.12 7.34
N LEU A 82 1.87 7.95 6.59
CA LEU A 82 1.78 9.38 6.85
C LEU A 82 1.17 9.68 8.22
N GLU A 83 0.04 9.03 8.54
CA GLU A 83 -0.62 9.12 9.84
C GLU A 83 0.34 8.72 10.97
N LYS A 84 1.10 7.63 10.80
CA LYS A 84 2.13 7.19 11.76
C LYS A 84 3.24 8.24 11.94
N THR A 85 3.70 8.86 10.85
CA THR A 85 4.70 9.94 10.92
C THR A 85 4.17 11.14 11.72
N TYR A 86 2.94 11.58 11.47
CA TYR A 86 2.31 12.65 12.25
C TYR A 86 2.13 12.27 13.72
N LYS A 87 1.68 11.05 14.01
CA LYS A 87 1.56 10.55 15.40
C LYS A 87 2.91 10.63 16.15
N LYS A 88 4.01 10.24 15.50
CA LYS A 88 5.36 10.37 16.07
C LYS A 88 5.79 11.83 16.26
N PHE A 89 5.48 12.70 15.30
CA PHE A 89 5.74 14.13 15.40
C PHE A 89 5.02 14.74 16.62
N PHE A 90 3.73 14.47 16.81
CA PHE A 90 2.98 14.98 17.97
C PHE A 90 3.47 14.43 19.31
N LYS A 91 4.03 13.21 19.32
CA LYS A 91 4.72 12.63 20.49
C LYS A 91 6.12 13.22 20.75
N LYS A 92 6.61 14.10 19.87
CA LYS A 92 7.96 14.67 19.89
C LYS A 92 9.08 13.64 19.65
N ASP A 93 8.75 12.47 19.11
CA ASP A 93 9.74 11.42 18.78
C ASP A 93 10.52 11.75 17.50
N THR A 94 9.92 12.54 16.61
CA THR A 94 10.50 12.90 15.31
C THR A 94 10.16 14.33 14.94
N GLY A 95 10.97 14.95 14.08
CA GLY A 95 10.65 16.25 13.49
C GLY A 95 9.39 16.24 12.62
N TYR A 96 9.00 17.42 12.13
CA TYR A 96 7.84 17.59 11.28
C TYR A 96 7.90 16.69 10.03
N PRO A 97 6.77 16.09 9.60
CA PRO A 97 6.75 15.23 8.42
C PRO A 97 7.27 15.94 7.16
N LYS A 98 8.20 15.28 6.45
CA LYS A 98 8.82 15.80 5.22
C LYS A 98 8.42 14.97 4.01
N ILE A 99 8.50 15.60 2.83
CA ILE A 99 8.42 14.96 1.52
C ILE A 99 9.47 13.84 1.46
N LYS A 100 9.09 12.71 0.88
CA LYS A 100 9.95 11.54 0.73
C LYS A 100 10.61 11.51 -0.63
N SER A 101 11.92 11.34 -0.61
CA SER A 101 12.76 11.05 -1.77
C SER A 101 12.68 9.57 -2.17
N PHE A 102 13.24 9.23 -3.34
CA PHE A 102 13.41 7.85 -3.78
C PHE A 102 14.23 7.00 -2.80
N LYS A 103 15.21 7.61 -2.13
CA LYS A 103 16.06 6.90 -1.16
C LYS A 103 15.33 6.57 0.14
N GLU A 104 14.30 7.33 0.50
CA GLU A 104 13.57 7.14 1.77
C GLU A 104 12.33 6.25 1.65
N TYR A 105 11.67 6.22 0.48
CA TYR A 105 10.47 5.41 0.26
C TYR A 105 10.80 4.25 -0.68
N ARG A 106 11.28 3.14 -0.10
CA ARG A 106 11.82 1.96 -0.83
C ARG A 106 11.02 0.68 -0.66
N SER A 107 9.90 0.72 0.07
CA SER A 107 9.09 -0.47 0.33
C SER A 107 7.61 -0.16 0.19
N ILE A 108 6.85 -1.20 -0.12
CA ILE A 108 5.39 -1.20 -0.09
C ILE A 108 4.91 -2.31 0.83
N THR A 109 3.73 -2.14 1.42
CA THR A 109 3.12 -3.16 2.28
C THR A 109 1.91 -3.76 1.57
N LEU A 110 1.88 -5.08 1.49
CA LEU A 110 0.73 -5.86 1.02
C LEU A 110 0.13 -6.53 2.25
N THR A 111 -0.96 -5.98 2.77
CA THR A 111 -1.45 -6.30 4.12
C THR A 111 -2.24 -7.61 4.19
N GLN A 112 -2.80 -8.07 3.08
CA GLN A 112 -3.62 -9.28 3.05
C GLN A 112 -2.90 -10.43 2.36
N PHE A 113 -2.45 -11.38 3.18
CA PHE A 113 -1.76 -12.59 2.73
C PHE A 113 -2.58 -13.86 2.98
N GLY A 114 -2.49 -14.81 2.05
CA GLY A 114 -3.09 -16.15 2.14
C GLY A 114 -4.43 -16.27 1.43
N MET A 115 -5.25 -17.19 1.92
CA MET A 115 -6.59 -17.46 1.41
C MET A 115 -7.64 -16.92 2.38
N PHE A 116 -8.84 -16.65 1.90
CA PHE A 116 -10.01 -16.40 2.74
C PHE A 116 -11.18 -17.28 2.33
N LYS A 117 -11.93 -17.74 3.32
CA LYS A 117 -13.17 -18.48 3.11
C LYS A 117 -14.33 -17.50 3.00
N TYR A 118 -15.32 -17.81 2.17
CA TYR A 118 -16.55 -17.04 2.02
C TYR A 118 -17.73 -17.99 1.85
N LYS A 119 -18.94 -17.55 2.25
CA LYS A 119 -20.15 -18.34 2.07
C LYS A 119 -20.72 -18.08 0.67
N LYS A 120 -21.01 -19.14 -0.07
CA LYS A 120 -21.70 -19.08 -1.36
C LYS A 120 -23.21 -18.91 -1.14
N LYS A 121 -23.93 -18.54 -2.20
CA LYS A 121 -25.39 -18.36 -2.18
C LYS A 121 -26.15 -19.64 -1.81
N ASP A 122 -25.62 -20.79 -2.21
CA ASP A 122 -26.14 -22.13 -1.91
C ASP A 122 -25.83 -22.60 -0.46
N GLY A 123 -25.20 -21.75 0.36
CA GLY A 123 -24.82 -22.07 1.73
C GLY A 123 -23.48 -22.79 1.88
N SER A 124 -22.88 -23.28 0.80
CA SER A 124 -21.58 -23.96 0.82
C SER A 124 -20.42 -22.96 1.05
N LEU A 125 -19.26 -23.46 1.48
CA LEU A 125 -18.06 -22.64 1.69
C LEU A 125 -17.20 -22.61 0.42
N GLY A 126 -16.93 -21.41 -0.08
CA GLY A 126 -15.91 -21.12 -1.08
C GLY A 126 -14.60 -20.67 -0.45
N THR A 127 -13.52 -20.75 -1.22
CA THR A 127 -12.20 -20.20 -0.83
C THR A 127 -11.67 -19.35 -1.97
N SER A 128 -11.20 -18.15 -1.66
CA SER A 128 -10.59 -17.23 -2.62
C SER A 128 -9.22 -16.73 -2.12
N ARG A 129 -8.39 -16.31 -3.06
CA ARG A 129 -7.05 -15.77 -2.77
C ARG A 129 -7.16 -14.33 -2.29
N ARG A 130 -6.36 -13.96 -1.30
CA ARG A 130 -6.11 -12.56 -0.96
C ARG A 130 -5.13 -11.94 -1.97
N MET A 131 -4.77 -10.69 -1.75
CA MET A 131 -3.80 -9.93 -2.57
C MET A 131 -2.52 -10.72 -2.85
N CYS A 132 -1.96 -11.33 -1.80
CA CYS A 132 -0.75 -12.12 -1.86
C CYS A 132 -1.02 -13.51 -1.28
N SER A 133 -0.44 -14.55 -1.85
CA SER A 133 -0.57 -15.92 -1.33
C SER A 133 0.59 -16.79 -1.80
N LEU A 134 0.79 -17.94 -1.16
CA LEU A 134 1.67 -18.98 -1.70
C LEU A 134 0.86 -19.89 -2.62
N THR A 135 1.48 -20.23 -3.75
CA THR A 135 0.99 -21.29 -4.64
C THR A 135 1.23 -22.66 -3.99
N LYS A 136 0.58 -23.71 -4.51
CA LYS A 136 0.82 -25.09 -4.05
C LYS A 136 2.30 -25.51 -4.21
N GLY A 137 2.99 -24.97 -5.20
CA GLY A 137 4.42 -25.19 -5.46
C GLY A 137 5.35 -24.27 -4.68
N GLY A 138 4.89 -23.61 -3.62
CA GLY A 138 5.74 -22.77 -2.76
C GLY A 138 6.11 -21.39 -3.33
N LYS A 139 5.76 -21.08 -4.57
CA LYS A 139 6.01 -19.75 -5.19
C LYS A 139 5.09 -18.67 -4.64
N LEU A 140 5.53 -17.41 -4.66
CA LEU A 140 4.73 -16.25 -4.25
C LEU A 140 3.84 -15.79 -5.41
N LEU A 141 2.55 -15.62 -5.15
CA LEU A 141 1.60 -15.03 -6.09
C LEU A 141 1.16 -13.67 -5.57
N ILE A 142 1.31 -12.63 -6.38
CA ILE A 142 0.86 -11.27 -6.11
C ILE A 142 -0.14 -10.83 -7.18
N SER A 143 -1.33 -10.38 -6.76
CA SER A 143 -2.34 -9.84 -7.67
C SER A 143 -1.77 -8.67 -8.50
N LYS A 144 -2.04 -8.67 -9.81
CA LYS A 144 -1.49 -7.72 -10.82
C LYS A 144 0.00 -7.81 -11.12
N LEU A 145 0.73 -8.75 -10.51
CA LEU A 145 2.16 -8.97 -10.78
C LEU A 145 2.47 -10.40 -11.23
N GLY A 146 1.63 -11.36 -10.82
CA GLY A 146 1.76 -12.77 -11.18
C GLY A 146 2.53 -13.59 -10.16
N VAL A 147 3.04 -14.74 -10.62
CA VAL A 147 3.82 -15.67 -9.80
C VAL A 147 5.30 -15.27 -9.84
N ILE A 148 5.95 -15.33 -8.69
CA ILE A 148 7.34 -14.97 -8.46
C ILE A 148 8.00 -16.09 -7.66
N ASP A 149 9.20 -16.48 -8.07
CA ASP A 149 10.00 -17.46 -7.34
C ASP A 149 10.54 -16.87 -6.03
N ILE A 150 10.56 -17.69 -4.98
CA ILE A 150 11.06 -17.29 -3.67
C ILE A 150 12.03 -18.33 -3.12
N LYS A 151 13.03 -17.87 -2.36
CA LYS A 151 13.92 -18.70 -1.54
C LYS A 151 13.86 -18.28 -0.08
#